data_AF-A0A848YT52-F1
#
_entry.id   AF-A0A848YT52-F1
#
_cell.length_a   1.000
_cell.length_b   1.000
_cell.length_c   1.000
_cell.angle_alpha   90.00
_cell.angle_beta   90.00
_cell.angle_gamma   90.00
#
_symmetry.space_group_name_H-M   'P 1'
#
loop_
_entity.id
_entity.type
_entity.pdbx_description
1 polymer ?
#
loop_
_entity_poly.entity_id
_entity_poly.type
_entity_poly.pdbx_seq_one_letter_code
_entity_poly.pdbx_strand_id
1 'polypeptide(L)'
;MKIRKITSLTALVSFLLLITTSFILYVVPAGRVAYWANWKLLALTKEHWTDVHINLGFLFLISIGLHIYYNWKPIVSYLKNKTRQVKVFTPDFNAAVIISIAVVIGTLVGVPPFSTVIGIGASIKQTAADKYGEPPYGHAEMSNLKSFATRMGMDLGESMNKLKAGGIKFDNDMQTLSQIAEQNDISPQQVYLVMAPSEEAATVSNGLPAEPKAGLGNRLLSDICEEYALDVTLVVSTLEKNNIKASSDMTMKTIAADNGMSPHDVYDAIKVAMR
;
A
#
# COMPACT_ATOMS: atom_id res chain seq x y z
N MET A 1 23.29 -1.53 -38.46
CA MET A 1 22.81 -0.17 -38.08
C MET A 1 21.36 -0.14 -37.60
N LYS A 2 20.41 -0.85 -38.23
CA LYS A 2 18.99 -0.82 -37.82
C LYS A 2 18.75 -1.31 -36.38
N ILE A 3 19.39 -2.40 -35.94
CA ILE A 3 19.18 -2.96 -34.60
C ILE A 3 19.57 -2.01 -33.46
N ARG A 4 20.73 -1.32 -33.57
CA ARG A 4 21.16 -0.33 -32.57
C ARG A 4 20.16 0.81 -32.41
N LYS A 5 19.64 1.32 -33.54
CA LYS A 5 18.65 2.40 -33.54
C LYS A 5 17.33 1.93 -32.92
N ILE A 6 16.86 0.74 -33.27
CA ILE A 6 15.66 0.13 -32.69
C ILE A 6 15.84 -0.02 -31.18
N THR A 7 16.92 -0.65 -30.71
CA THR A 7 17.19 -0.82 -29.27
C THR A 7 17.23 0.50 -28.52
N SER A 8 17.89 1.53 -29.05
CA SER A 8 17.91 2.84 -28.39
C SER A 8 16.54 3.51 -28.34
N LEU A 9 15.75 3.42 -29.43
CA LEU A 9 14.40 3.97 -29.47
C LEU A 9 13.44 3.19 -28.57
N THR A 10 13.56 1.87 -28.50
CA THR A 10 12.80 1.02 -27.58
C THR A 10 13.11 1.38 -26.13
N ALA A 11 14.39 1.57 -25.78
CA ALA A 11 14.77 2.02 -24.44
C ALA A 11 14.16 3.40 -24.10
N LEU A 12 14.19 4.35 -25.04
CA LEU A 12 13.60 5.67 -24.83
C LEU A 12 12.08 5.61 -24.68
N VAL A 13 11.37 4.91 -25.57
CA VAL A 13 9.91 4.82 -25.52
C VAL A 13 9.44 4.07 -24.28
N SER A 14 10.08 2.93 -23.94
CA SER A 14 9.76 2.20 -22.71
C SER A 14 10.06 3.02 -21.45
N PHE A 15 11.13 3.81 -21.44
CA PHE A 15 11.40 4.76 -20.34
C PHE A 15 10.31 5.81 -20.17
N LEU A 16 9.82 6.41 -21.26
CA LEU A 16 8.72 7.39 -21.20
C LEU A 16 7.42 6.75 -20.66
N LEU A 17 7.09 5.54 -21.12
CA LEU A 17 5.94 4.81 -20.62
C LEU A 17 6.11 4.38 -19.15
N LEU A 18 7.34 4.07 -18.73
CA LEU A 18 7.66 3.78 -17.34
C LEU A 18 7.47 5.00 -16.44
N ILE A 19 7.82 6.21 -16.89
CA ILE A 19 7.55 7.44 -16.14
C ILE A 19 6.03 7.59 -15.93
N THR A 20 5.24 7.43 -16.99
CA THR A 20 3.78 7.54 -16.93
C THR A 20 3.20 6.52 -15.95
N THR A 21 3.60 5.26 -16.05
CA THR A 21 3.10 4.21 -15.15
C THR A 21 3.61 4.36 -13.72
N SER A 22 4.83 4.85 -13.50
CA SER A 22 5.36 5.18 -12.17
C SER A 22 4.54 6.28 -11.51
N PHE A 23 4.17 7.32 -12.26
CA PHE A 23 3.30 8.38 -11.76
C PHE A 23 1.92 7.84 -11.37
N ILE A 24 1.33 7.00 -12.22
CA ILE A 24 0.03 6.37 -11.92
C ILE A 24 0.14 5.52 -10.65
N LEU A 25 1.13 4.62 -10.55
CA LEU A 25 1.32 3.77 -9.37
C LEU A 25 1.64 4.55 -8.10
N TYR A 26 2.21 5.75 -8.23
CA TYR A 26 2.44 6.64 -7.11
C TYR A 26 1.13 7.25 -6.55
N VAL A 27 0.15 7.55 -7.43
CA VAL A 27 -1.16 8.13 -7.02
C VAL A 27 -2.25 7.09 -6.75
N VAL A 28 -2.07 5.84 -7.22
CA VAL A 28 -3.01 4.73 -6.99
C VAL A 28 -3.23 4.51 -5.48
N PRO A 29 -4.48 4.28 -5.03
CA PRO A 29 -4.77 4.02 -3.62
C PRO A 29 -3.97 2.84 -3.04
N ALA A 30 -3.90 2.77 -1.71
CA ALA A 30 -3.38 1.59 -1.02
C ALA A 30 -4.12 0.33 -1.50
N GLY A 31 -3.44 -0.82 -1.58
CA GLY A 31 -4.03 -2.07 -2.11
C GLY A 31 -5.35 -2.41 -1.45
N ARG A 32 -5.39 -2.34 -0.12
CA ARG A 32 -6.60 -2.53 0.69
C ARG A 32 -7.80 -1.69 0.22
N VAL A 33 -7.60 -0.42 -0.12
CA VAL A 33 -8.67 0.48 -0.57
C VAL A 33 -9.00 0.21 -2.04
N ALA A 34 -7.98 0.01 -2.87
CA ALA A 34 -8.15 -0.21 -4.30
C ALA A 34 -8.99 -1.47 -4.59
N TYR A 35 -8.72 -2.57 -3.89
CA TYR A 35 -9.47 -3.82 -4.07
C TYR A 35 -10.86 -3.73 -3.45
N TRP A 36 -10.97 -3.16 -2.25
CA TRP A 36 -12.23 -2.99 -1.54
C TRP A 36 -13.25 -2.12 -2.30
N ALA A 37 -12.78 -1.04 -2.91
CA ALA A 37 -13.61 -0.11 -3.66
C ALA A 37 -13.72 -0.45 -5.15
N ASN A 38 -13.07 -1.53 -5.62
CA ASN A 38 -12.96 -1.86 -7.05
C ASN A 38 -12.46 -0.65 -7.88
N TRP A 39 -11.38 -0.01 -7.41
CA TRP A 39 -10.86 1.22 -7.99
C TRP A 39 -10.35 1.00 -9.41
N LYS A 40 -10.74 1.91 -10.32
CA LYS A 40 -10.32 1.88 -11.73
C LYS A 40 -9.87 3.28 -12.18
N LEU A 41 -8.86 3.32 -13.02
CA LEU A 41 -8.42 4.51 -13.75
C LEU A 41 -8.22 4.14 -15.22
N LEU A 42 -8.87 4.88 -16.12
CA LEU A 42 -8.92 4.57 -17.55
C LEU A 42 -9.37 3.12 -17.84
N ALA A 43 -10.41 2.67 -17.12
CA ALA A 43 -10.93 1.29 -17.15
C ALA A 43 -9.94 0.18 -16.71
N LEU A 44 -8.76 0.54 -16.22
CA LEU A 44 -7.77 -0.40 -15.69
C LEU A 44 -7.78 -0.40 -14.16
N THR A 45 -7.73 -1.59 -13.57
CA THR A 45 -7.57 -1.76 -12.12
C THR A 45 -6.13 -1.46 -11.71
N LYS A 46 -5.89 -1.43 -10.40
CA LYS A 46 -4.54 -1.31 -9.83
C LYS A 46 -3.60 -2.41 -10.35
N GLU A 47 -4.08 -3.64 -10.45
CA GLU A 47 -3.34 -4.80 -10.94
C GLU A 47 -2.93 -4.61 -12.38
N HIS A 48 -3.87 -4.22 -13.25
CA HIS A 48 -3.55 -3.96 -14.65
C HIS A 48 -2.45 -2.90 -14.82
N TRP A 49 -2.51 -1.80 -14.06
CA TRP A 49 -1.45 -0.79 -14.07
C TRP A 49 -0.11 -1.33 -13.57
N THR A 50 -0.14 -2.17 -12.55
CA THR A 50 1.05 -2.82 -11.99
C THR A 50 1.67 -3.78 -13.00
N ASP A 51 0.87 -4.61 -13.66
CA ASP A 51 1.29 -5.60 -14.65
C ASP A 51 1.91 -4.93 -15.88
N VAL A 52 1.29 -3.84 -16.36
CA VAL A 52 1.83 -3.04 -17.47
C VAL A 52 3.17 -2.42 -17.07
N HIS A 53 3.29 -1.86 -15.86
CA HIS A 53 4.54 -1.28 -15.38
C HIS A 53 5.66 -2.33 -15.28
N ILE A 54 5.38 -3.51 -14.75
CA ILE A 54 6.37 -4.60 -14.62
C ILE A 54 6.86 -5.05 -15.99
N ASN A 55 5.94 -5.30 -16.94
CA ASN A 55 6.31 -5.75 -18.29
C ASN A 55 7.10 -4.67 -19.06
N LEU A 56 6.71 -3.41 -18.94
CA LEU A 56 7.50 -2.29 -19.48
C LEU A 56 8.88 -2.18 -18.83
N GLY A 57 8.97 -2.43 -17.52
CA GLY A 57 10.22 -2.45 -16.76
C GLY A 57 11.18 -3.51 -17.28
N PHE A 58 10.66 -4.72 -17.49
CA PHE A 58 11.43 -5.82 -18.06
C PHE A 58 11.92 -5.51 -19.48
N LEU A 59 11.05 -4.97 -20.34
CA LEU A 59 11.43 -4.52 -21.68
C LEU A 59 12.52 -3.45 -21.64
N PHE A 60 12.38 -2.46 -20.75
CA PHE A 60 13.36 -1.39 -20.57
C PHE A 60 14.71 -1.94 -20.11
N LEU A 61 14.74 -2.85 -19.14
CA LEU A 61 15.99 -3.46 -18.63
C LEU A 61 16.76 -4.22 -19.73
N ILE A 62 16.07 -5.03 -20.52
CA ILE A 62 16.68 -5.70 -21.68
C ILE A 62 17.19 -4.66 -22.68
N SER A 63 16.34 -3.68 -22.99
CA SER A 63 16.65 -2.69 -24.02
C SER A 63 17.80 -1.77 -23.62
N ILE A 64 17.89 -1.35 -22.35
CA ILE A 64 18.99 -0.52 -21.84
C ILE A 64 20.27 -1.33 -21.71
N GLY A 65 20.20 -2.61 -21.35
CA GLY A 65 21.35 -3.51 -21.34
C GLY A 65 21.96 -3.68 -22.74
N LEU A 66 21.12 -3.94 -23.74
CA LEU A 66 21.56 -3.99 -25.15
C LEU A 66 22.05 -2.63 -25.65
N HIS A 67 21.42 -1.54 -25.22
CA HIS A 67 21.87 -0.18 -25.54
C HIS A 67 23.30 0.07 -25.01
N ILE A 68 23.58 -0.29 -23.76
CA ILE A 68 24.90 -0.19 -23.14
C ILE A 68 25.91 -1.05 -23.91
N TYR A 69 25.56 -2.31 -24.21
CA TYR A 69 26.43 -3.22 -24.95
C TYR A 69 26.80 -2.66 -26.34
N TYR A 70 25.81 -2.22 -27.12
CA TYR A 70 26.06 -1.68 -28.46
C TYR A 70 26.75 -0.31 -28.48
N ASN A 71 26.62 0.46 -27.40
CA ASN A 71 27.20 1.81 -27.24
C ASN A 71 28.34 1.83 -26.19
N TRP A 72 29.00 0.71 -25.97
CA TRP A 72 30.08 0.57 -24.98
C TRP A 72 31.23 1.57 -25.19
N LYS A 73 31.64 1.77 -26.46
CA LYS A 73 32.72 2.71 -26.80
C LYS A 73 32.41 4.16 -26.37
N PRO A 74 31.23 4.74 -26.72
CA PRO A 74 30.79 6.01 -26.16
C PRO A 74 30.77 6.05 -24.63
N ILE A 75 30.22 5.02 -23.97
CA ILE A 75 30.11 4.98 -22.50
C ILE A 75 31.49 5.03 -21.84
N VAL A 76 32.42 4.20 -22.29
CA VAL A 76 33.80 4.19 -21.79
C VAL A 76 34.52 5.51 -22.10
N SER A 77 34.12 6.25 -23.14
CA SER A 77 34.67 7.58 -23.41
C SER A 77 34.37 8.58 -22.31
N TYR A 78 33.21 8.50 -21.64
CA TYR A 78 32.89 9.35 -20.49
C TYR A 78 33.77 9.04 -19.26
N LEU A 79 34.32 7.84 -19.18
CA LEU A 79 35.25 7.42 -18.13
C LEU A 79 36.72 7.74 -18.47
N LYS A 80 37.01 8.31 -19.64
CA LYS A 80 38.37 8.67 -20.05
C LYS A 80 38.73 10.07 -19.58
N ASN A 81 39.94 10.22 -19.06
CA ASN A 81 40.51 11.53 -18.71
C ASN A 81 41.03 12.28 -19.96
N LYS A 82 41.54 13.51 -19.78
CA LYS A 82 42.14 14.33 -20.85
C LYS A 82 43.30 13.61 -21.59
N THR A 83 43.94 12.61 -20.97
CA THR A 83 45.00 11.79 -21.58
C THR A 83 44.50 10.46 -22.17
N ARG A 84 43.18 10.29 -22.34
CA ARG A 84 42.50 9.12 -22.95
C ARG A 84 42.64 7.80 -22.18
N GLN A 85 43.07 7.85 -20.92
CA GLN A 85 43.11 6.69 -20.03
C GLN A 85 41.78 6.53 -19.29
N VAL A 86 41.26 5.30 -19.21
CA VAL A 86 40.04 4.99 -18.44
C VAL A 86 40.38 5.11 -16.95
N LYS A 87 39.75 6.07 -16.27
CA LYS A 87 39.87 6.25 -14.82
C LYS A 87 38.46 6.25 -14.26
N VAL A 88 38.10 5.23 -13.48
CA VAL A 88 36.73 5.07 -12.96
C VAL A 88 36.41 6.16 -11.93
N PHE A 89 37.37 6.53 -11.07
CA PHE A 89 37.21 7.59 -10.08
C PHE A 89 37.58 8.97 -10.66
N THR A 90 36.77 9.46 -11.60
CA THR A 90 36.80 10.87 -12.00
C THR A 90 35.99 11.73 -11.02
N PRO A 91 36.23 13.06 -10.95
CA PRO A 91 35.36 13.96 -10.20
C PRO A 91 33.88 13.81 -10.58
N ASP A 92 33.58 13.65 -11.87
CA ASP A 92 32.21 13.50 -12.38
C ASP A 92 31.56 12.18 -11.91
N PHE A 93 32.30 11.07 -11.96
CA PHE A 93 31.83 9.79 -11.45
C PHE A 93 31.59 9.84 -9.93
N ASN A 94 32.55 10.42 -9.18
CA ASN A 94 32.42 10.60 -7.74
C ASN A 94 31.21 11.48 -7.41
N ALA A 95 30.95 12.55 -8.16
CA ALA A 95 29.78 13.39 -7.98
C ALA A 95 28.47 12.60 -8.21
N ALA A 96 28.38 11.78 -9.26
CA ALA A 96 27.22 10.94 -9.51
C ALA A 96 26.97 9.92 -8.38
N VAL A 97 28.05 9.32 -7.84
CA VAL A 97 27.97 8.41 -6.70
C VAL A 97 27.54 9.14 -5.43
N ILE A 98 28.13 10.30 -5.12
CA ILE A 98 27.78 11.11 -3.94
C ILE A 98 26.31 11.54 -4.00
N ILE A 99 25.82 12.00 -5.15
CA ILE A 99 24.42 12.38 -5.32
C ILE A 99 23.51 11.17 -5.08
N SER A 100 23.84 10.01 -5.64
CA SER A 100 23.05 8.78 -5.46
C SER A 100 23.02 8.33 -3.99
N ILE A 101 24.17 8.37 -3.30
CA ILE A 101 24.28 8.07 -1.88
C ILE A 101 23.48 9.07 -1.04
N ALA A 102 23.57 10.36 -1.36
CA ALA A 102 22.82 11.41 -0.66
C ALA A 102 21.30 11.20 -0.76
N VAL A 103 20.80 10.79 -1.93
CA VAL A 103 19.38 10.43 -2.12
C VAL A 103 19.01 9.22 -1.25
N VAL A 104 19.82 8.16 -1.25
CA VAL A 104 19.56 6.96 -0.45
C VAL A 104 19.56 7.28 1.05
N ILE A 105 20.62 7.91 1.54
CA ILE A 105 20.75 8.28 2.97
C ILE A 105 19.64 9.24 3.37
N GLY A 106 19.39 10.28 2.57
CA GLY A 106 18.35 11.26 2.87
C GLY A 106 16.95 10.64 2.93
N THR A 107 16.67 9.65 2.06
CA THR A 107 15.43 8.87 2.11
C THR A 107 15.35 8.02 3.37
N LEU A 108 16.42 7.32 3.75
CA LEU A 108 16.44 6.45 4.93
C LEU A 108 16.35 7.23 6.25
N VAL A 109 16.96 8.42 6.32
CA VAL A 109 16.90 9.29 7.51
C VAL A 109 15.59 10.08 7.56
N GLY A 110 14.82 10.14 6.46
CA GLY A 110 13.53 10.81 6.42
C GLY A 110 13.62 12.34 6.42
N VAL A 111 14.70 12.91 5.88
CA VAL A 111 14.87 14.37 5.78
C VAL A 111 14.26 14.93 4.48
N PRO A 112 13.76 16.18 4.49
CA PRO A 112 13.35 16.86 3.26
C PRO A 112 14.51 17.01 2.26
N PRO A 113 14.24 16.96 0.94
CA PRO A 113 12.94 16.84 0.29
C PRO A 113 12.42 15.39 0.19
N PHE A 114 13.19 14.39 0.60
CA PHE A 114 12.87 12.97 0.38
C PHE A 114 11.63 12.54 1.17
N SER A 115 11.53 12.93 2.44
CA SER A 115 10.33 12.68 3.24
C SER A 115 9.10 13.44 2.73
N THR A 116 9.28 14.62 2.12
CA THR A 116 8.19 15.37 1.50
C THR A 116 7.56 14.60 0.34
N VAL A 117 8.38 14.00 -0.54
CA VAL A 117 7.88 13.14 -1.61
C VAL A 117 7.09 11.97 -1.03
N ILE A 118 7.62 11.27 -0.02
CA ILE A 118 6.89 10.16 0.61
C ILE A 118 5.56 10.63 1.23
N GLY A 119 5.56 11.77 1.92
CA GLY A 119 4.39 12.34 2.58
C GLY A 119 3.28 12.75 1.63
N ILE A 120 3.61 13.28 0.44
CA ILE A 120 2.62 13.58 -0.62
C ILE A 120 1.93 12.28 -1.05
N GLY A 121 2.70 11.23 -1.33
CA GLY A 121 2.15 9.93 -1.72
C GLY A 121 1.28 9.32 -0.63
N ALA A 122 1.65 9.48 0.65
CA ALA A 122 0.85 9.04 1.78
C ALA A 122 -0.47 9.82 1.90
N SER A 123 -0.43 11.13 1.73
CA SER A 123 -1.62 12.00 1.80
C SER A 123 -2.63 11.66 0.71
N ILE A 124 -2.17 11.43 -0.54
CA ILE A 124 -3.04 10.99 -1.65
C ILE A 124 -3.73 9.66 -1.30
N LYS A 125 -2.99 8.71 -0.73
CA LYS A 125 -3.54 7.42 -0.31
C LYS A 125 -4.53 7.55 0.84
N GLN A 126 -4.31 8.48 1.77
CA GLN A 126 -5.24 8.77 2.85
C GLN A 126 -6.54 9.38 2.32
N THR A 127 -6.46 10.39 1.44
CA THR A 127 -7.65 10.97 0.80
C THR A 127 -8.47 9.92 0.05
N ALA A 128 -7.81 8.94 -0.57
CA ALA A 128 -8.51 7.81 -1.18
C ALA A 128 -9.19 6.92 -0.13
N ALA A 129 -8.54 6.64 1.01
CA ALA A 129 -9.16 5.90 2.11
C ALA A 129 -10.38 6.63 2.67
N ASP A 130 -10.30 7.94 2.86
CA ASP A 130 -11.41 8.75 3.37
C ASP A 130 -12.60 8.77 2.38
N LYS A 131 -12.30 8.83 1.08
CA LYS A 131 -13.31 8.88 0.02
C LYS A 131 -13.97 7.52 -0.23
N TYR A 132 -13.19 6.46 -0.26
CA TYR A 132 -13.65 5.13 -0.68
C TYR A 132 -13.88 4.17 0.48
N GLY A 133 -13.55 4.57 1.71
CA GLY A 133 -13.61 3.70 2.89
C GLY A 133 -12.52 2.64 2.92
N GLU A 134 -12.30 2.08 4.10
CA GLU A 134 -11.37 0.98 4.31
C GLU A 134 -12.14 -0.34 4.55
N PRO A 135 -11.57 -1.49 4.13
CA PRO A 135 -12.13 -2.76 4.51
C PRO A 135 -12.05 -2.95 6.03
N PRO A 136 -13.00 -3.68 6.63
CA PRO A 136 -13.05 -3.87 8.08
C PRO A 136 -11.79 -4.56 8.63
N TYR A 137 -11.13 -5.38 7.82
CA TYR A 137 -9.85 -6.02 8.10
C TYR A 137 -9.06 -6.26 6.81
N GLY A 138 -7.80 -6.71 6.92
CA GLY A 138 -6.95 -6.97 5.76
C GLY A 138 -7.53 -8.04 4.82
N HIS A 139 -7.54 -7.77 3.51
CA HIS A 139 -8.05 -8.68 2.48
C HIS A 139 -9.49 -9.15 2.72
N ALA A 140 -10.35 -8.29 3.28
CA ALA A 140 -11.74 -8.63 3.55
C ALA A 140 -12.51 -8.99 2.26
N GLU A 141 -12.14 -8.39 1.12
CA GLU A 141 -12.67 -8.70 -0.20
C GLU A 141 -12.45 -10.17 -0.62
N MET A 142 -11.38 -10.79 -0.12
CA MET A 142 -11.03 -12.19 -0.40
C MET A 142 -11.70 -13.17 0.56
N SER A 143 -12.41 -12.69 1.58
CA SER A 143 -13.16 -13.56 2.50
C SER A 143 -14.44 -14.05 1.85
N ASN A 144 -14.78 -15.32 2.05
CA ASN A 144 -16.10 -15.81 1.67
C ASN A 144 -17.20 -15.25 2.57
N LEU A 145 -18.43 -15.22 2.06
CA LEU A 145 -19.58 -14.63 2.72
C LEU A 145 -19.78 -15.17 4.15
N LYS A 146 -19.65 -16.49 4.34
CA LYS A 146 -19.76 -17.14 5.65
C LYS A 146 -18.70 -16.65 6.64
N SER A 147 -17.44 -16.66 6.23
CA SER A 147 -16.31 -16.27 7.09
C SER A 147 -16.35 -14.77 7.38
N PHE A 148 -16.73 -13.96 6.40
CA PHE A 148 -16.89 -12.53 6.55
C PHE A 148 -18.00 -12.21 7.56
N ALA A 149 -19.20 -12.78 7.39
CA ALA A 149 -20.32 -12.57 8.32
C ALA A 149 -19.95 -12.99 9.75
N THR A 150 -19.31 -14.15 9.90
CA THR A 150 -18.83 -14.63 11.21
C THR A 150 -17.85 -13.64 11.86
N ARG A 151 -16.87 -13.13 11.09
CA ARG A 151 -15.87 -12.18 11.60
C ARG A 151 -16.48 -10.83 11.98
N MET A 152 -17.50 -10.41 11.25
CA MET A 152 -18.23 -9.16 11.50
C MET A 152 -19.32 -9.30 12.57
N GLY A 153 -19.53 -10.50 13.14
CA GLY A 153 -20.59 -10.76 14.10
C GLY A 153 -22.00 -10.66 13.51
N MET A 154 -22.14 -10.89 12.21
CA MET A 154 -23.39 -10.77 11.46
C MET A 154 -24.06 -12.14 11.31
N ASP A 155 -25.41 -12.17 11.36
CA ASP A 155 -26.14 -13.38 11.01
C ASP A 155 -26.03 -13.65 9.50
N LEU A 156 -25.53 -14.83 9.15
CA LEU A 156 -25.31 -15.20 7.76
C LEU A 156 -26.63 -15.30 6.98
N GLY A 157 -27.68 -15.85 7.60
CA GLY A 157 -28.98 -16.01 6.96
C GLY A 157 -29.63 -14.65 6.67
N GLU A 158 -29.63 -13.75 7.64
CA GLU A 158 -30.10 -12.37 7.49
C GLU A 158 -29.30 -11.62 6.42
N SER A 159 -27.96 -11.73 6.45
CA SER A 159 -27.08 -11.10 5.47
C SER A 159 -27.37 -11.58 4.04
N MET A 160 -27.53 -12.88 3.84
CA MET A 160 -27.91 -13.46 2.55
C MET A 160 -29.29 -13.00 2.08
N ASN A 161 -30.25 -12.85 3.00
CA ASN A 161 -31.58 -12.34 2.69
C ASN A 161 -31.53 -10.86 2.27
N LYS A 162 -30.74 -10.03 2.95
CA LYS A 162 -30.51 -8.63 2.57
C LYS A 162 -29.87 -8.51 1.19
N LEU A 163 -28.86 -9.32 0.91
CA LEU A 163 -28.22 -9.36 -0.42
C LEU A 163 -29.23 -9.71 -1.52
N LYS A 164 -30.07 -10.74 -1.31
CA LYS A 164 -31.14 -11.12 -2.24
C LYS A 164 -32.18 -10.00 -2.42
N ALA A 165 -32.60 -9.37 -1.32
CA ALA A 165 -33.54 -8.26 -1.35
C ALA A 165 -32.96 -7.03 -2.08
N GLY A 166 -31.65 -6.81 -1.97
CA GLY A 166 -30.89 -5.80 -2.72
C GLY A 166 -30.61 -6.18 -4.18
N GLY A 167 -31.12 -7.32 -4.67
CA GLY A 167 -30.93 -7.77 -6.05
C GLY A 167 -29.53 -8.30 -6.37
N ILE A 168 -28.69 -8.55 -5.35
CA ILE A 168 -27.34 -9.08 -5.52
C ILE A 168 -27.40 -10.58 -5.78
N LYS A 169 -26.82 -11.00 -6.91
CA LYS A 169 -26.72 -12.39 -7.35
C LYS A 169 -25.50 -13.06 -6.73
N PHE A 170 -25.70 -14.23 -6.15
CA PHE A 170 -24.62 -15.08 -5.67
C PHE A 170 -25.12 -16.54 -5.65
N ASP A 171 -24.20 -17.46 -5.84
CA ASP A 171 -24.45 -18.90 -5.96
C ASP A 171 -24.48 -19.58 -4.59
N ASN A 172 -23.55 -19.22 -3.69
CA ASN A 172 -23.44 -19.81 -2.35
C ASN A 172 -22.62 -18.94 -1.37
N ASP A 173 -22.59 -19.34 -0.10
CA ASP A 173 -21.91 -18.65 1.00
C ASP A 173 -20.37 -18.84 1.02
N MET A 174 -19.83 -19.65 0.11
CA MET A 174 -18.40 -19.90 -0.07
C MET A 174 -17.78 -18.97 -1.13
N GLN A 175 -18.58 -18.22 -1.88
CA GLN A 175 -18.06 -17.16 -2.75
C GLN A 175 -17.50 -16.00 -1.93
N THR A 176 -16.38 -15.47 -2.41
CA THR A 176 -15.74 -14.28 -1.86
C THR A 176 -16.55 -13.02 -2.15
N LEU A 177 -16.39 -12.00 -1.31
CA LEU A 177 -17.01 -10.70 -1.57
C LEU A 177 -16.57 -10.14 -2.93
N SER A 178 -15.31 -10.32 -3.34
CA SER A 178 -14.82 -9.98 -4.68
C SER A 178 -15.54 -10.71 -5.81
N GLN A 179 -15.75 -12.03 -5.69
CA GLN A 179 -16.48 -12.79 -6.71
C GLN A 179 -17.94 -12.36 -6.83
N ILE A 180 -18.60 -12.14 -5.70
CA ILE A 180 -19.97 -11.63 -5.67
C ILE A 180 -20.01 -10.22 -6.30
N ALA A 181 -19.07 -9.36 -5.95
CA ALA A 181 -18.98 -8.01 -6.50
C ALA A 181 -18.79 -8.02 -8.03
N GLU A 182 -17.90 -8.86 -8.54
CA GLU A 182 -17.64 -9.01 -9.98
C GLU A 182 -18.88 -9.52 -10.75
N GLN A 183 -19.59 -10.52 -10.21
CA GLN A 183 -20.81 -11.07 -10.80
C GLN A 183 -21.94 -10.01 -10.92
N ASN A 184 -21.88 -8.95 -10.12
CA ASN A 184 -22.90 -7.91 -10.04
C ASN A 184 -22.42 -6.53 -10.53
N ASP A 185 -21.20 -6.43 -11.06
CA ASP A 185 -20.57 -5.16 -11.48
C ASP A 185 -20.62 -4.06 -10.39
N ILE A 186 -20.39 -4.46 -9.14
CA ILE A 186 -20.28 -3.57 -7.97
C ILE A 186 -18.94 -3.76 -7.27
N SER A 187 -18.68 -3.03 -6.19
CA SER A 187 -17.49 -3.21 -5.36
C SER A 187 -17.75 -4.17 -4.17
N PRO A 188 -16.70 -4.84 -3.65
CA PRO A 188 -16.78 -5.59 -2.39
C PRO A 188 -17.36 -4.75 -1.23
N GLN A 189 -17.02 -3.47 -1.19
CA GLN A 189 -17.61 -2.52 -0.25
C GLN A 189 -19.14 -2.43 -0.39
N GLN A 190 -19.66 -2.32 -1.61
CA GLN A 190 -21.10 -2.23 -1.82
C GLN A 190 -21.82 -3.52 -1.41
N VAL A 191 -21.21 -4.69 -1.63
CA VAL A 191 -21.71 -5.97 -1.11
C VAL A 191 -21.82 -5.91 0.42
N TYR A 192 -20.76 -5.44 1.10
CA TYR A 192 -20.77 -5.27 2.55
C TYR A 192 -21.83 -4.30 3.05
N LEU A 193 -21.97 -3.13 2.42
CA LEU A 193 -22.94 -2.10 2.83
C LEU A 193 -24.39 -2.61 2.77
N VAL A 194 -24.70 -3.52 1.84
CA VAL A 194 -26.04 -4.16 1.78
C VAL A 194 -26.22 -5.19 2.89
N MET A 195 -25.16 -5.89 3.30
CA MET A 195 -25.22 -6.84 4.43
C MET A 195 -25.33 -6.10 5.77
N ALA A 196 -24.64 -4.96 5.90
CA ALA A 196 -24.46 -4.25 7.15
C ALA A 196 -25.82 -3.91 7.80
N PRO A 197 -25.94 -4.02 9.13
CA PRO A 197 -27.08 -3.43 9.83
C PRO A 197 -27.11 -1.92 9.52
N SER A 198 -28.31 -1.36 9.37
CA SER A 198 -28.51 0.08 9.20
C SER A 198 -27.68 0.86 10.23
N GLU A 199 -27.10 1.98 9.83
CA GLU A 199 -25.99 2.73 10.48
C GLU A 199 -26.10 2.99 12.00
N GLU A 200 -27.23 2.72 12.64
CA GLU A 200 -27.42 2.83 14.08
C GLU A 200 -26.64 1.78 14.91
N ALA A 201 -26.20 0.66 14.32
CA ALA A 201 -25.51 -0.41 15.07
C ALA A 201 -23.97 -0.31 15.09
N ALA A 202 -23.36 0.67 14.41
CA ALA A 202 -21.90 0.87 14.42
C ALA A 202 -21.41 1.73 15.60
N THR A 203 -22.30 2.14 16.49
CA THR A 203 -21.94 2.84 17.72
C THR A 203 -21.83 1.85 18.88
N VAL A 204 -20.66 1.86 19.51
CA VAL A 204 -20.36 1.31 20.84
C VAL A 204 -20.27 -0.22 20.95
N SER A 205 -19.22 -0.82 20.37
CA SER A 205 -18.57 -1.92 21.09
C SER A 205 -17.64 -1.29 22.12
N ASN A 206 -17.96 -1.40 23.41
CA ASN A 206 -17.00 -1.07 24.48
C ASN A 206 -15.81 -2.03 24.36
N GLY A 207 -14.69 -1.54 23.81
CA GLY A 207 -13.44 -2.28 23.69
C GLY A 207 -12.92 -2.44 22.25
N LEU A 208 -11.64 -2.81 22.15
CA LEU A 208 -10.95 -3.05 20.89
C LEU A 208 -11.61 -4.20 20.10
N PRO A 209 -11.87 -4.02 18.79
CA PRO A 209 -12.41 -5.10 17.97
C PRO A 209 -11.48 -6.31 17.96
N ALA A 210 -12.07 -7.49 17.67
CA ALA A 210 -11.36 -8.76 17.70
C ALA A 210 -10.11 -8.75 16.80
N GLU A 211 -10.21 -8.10 15.65
CA GLU A 211 -9.14 -7.85 14.70
C GLU A 211 -8.99 -6.33 14.50
N PRO A 212 -7.76 -5.82 14.36
CA PRO A 212 -7.53 -4.42 14.06
C PRO A 212 -8.04 -4.05 12.67
N LYS A 213 -8.54 -2.82 12.52
CA LYS A 213 -8.86 -2.24 11.21
C LYS A 213 -7.64 -2.28 10.28
N ALA A 214 -7.91 -2.41 8.99
CA ALA A 214 -6.85 -2.43 7.98
C ALA A 214 -5.99 -1.16 8.09
N GLY A 215 -4.68 -1.29 7.89
CA GLY A 215 -3.78 -0.13 7.98
C GLY A 215 -3.34 0.30 9.36
N LEU A 216 -3.62 -0.51 10.39
CA LEU A 216 -3.14 -0.37 11.76
C LEU A 216 -1.74 0.25 11.89
N GLY A 217 -0.75 -0.28 11.15
CA GLY A 217 0.64 0.17 11.24
C GLY A 217 0.85 1.67 11.02
N ASN A 218 0.07 2.31 10.15
CA ASN A 218 0.25 3.73 9.84
C ASN A 218 -0.54 4.66 10.77
N ARG A 219 -1.38 4.11 11.66
CA ARG A 219 -2.24 4.89 12.55
C ARG A 219 -1.48 5.28 13.82
N LEU A 220 -1.78 6.46 14.37
CA LEU A 220 -1.24 6.88 15.66
C LEU A 220 -1.90 6.10 16.81
N LEU A 221 -1.15 5.88 17.89
CA LEU A 221 -1.70 5.28 19.10
C LEU A 221 -2.84 6.13 19.69
N SER A 222 -2.70 7.45 19.66
CA SER A 222 -3.75 8.40 20.07
C SER A 222 -5.04 8.25 19.25
N ASP A 223 -4.95 8.21 17.93
CA ASP A 223 -6.13 8.03 17.05
C ASP A 223 -6.88 6.71 17.35
N ILE A 224 -6.14 5.64 17.66
CA ILE A 224 -6.73 4.34 18.01
C ILE A 224 -7.42 4.42 19.37
N CYS A 225 -6.80 5.08 20.35
CA CYS A 225 -7.39 5.25 21.68
C CYS A 225 -8.64 6.11 21.63
N GLU A 226 -8.63 7.20 20.86
CA GLU A 226 -9.80 8.07 20.67
C GLU A 226 -10.95 7.33 19.99
N GLU A 227 -10.67 6.57 18.92
CA GLU A 227 -11.70 5.81 18.19
C GLU A 227 -12.41 4.78 19.08
N TYR A 228 -11.67 4.08 19.93
CA TYR A 228 -12.22 3.01 20.79
C TYR A 228 -12.51 3.46 22.22
N ALA A 229 -12.52 4.78 22.47
CA ALA A 229 -12.76 5.38 23.78
C ALA A 229 -11.86 4.80 24.90
N LEU A 230 -10.59 4.54 24.58
CA LEU A 230 -9.55 4.11 25.52
C LEU A 230 -8.82 5.32 26.11
N ASP A 231 -8.45 5.25 27.38
CA ASP A 231 -7.58 6.25 27.99
C ASP A 231 -6.14 6.05 27.49
N VAL A 232 -5.67 6.96 26.64
CA VAL A 232 -4.32 6.92 26.04
C VAL A 232 -3.21 6.89 27.09
N THR A 233 -3.39 7.56 28.24
CA THR A 233 -2.41 7.59 29.33
C THR A 233 -2.34 6.22 30.00
N LEU A 234 -3.50 5.60 30.22
CA LEU A 234 -3.58 4.26 30.78
C LEU A 234 -2.96 3.23 29.81
N VAL A 235 -3.26 3.33 28.52
CA VAL A 235 -2.69 2.44 27.49
C VAL A 235 -1.17 2.57 27.43
N VAL A 236 -0.63 3.78 27.35
CA VAL A 236 0.83 4.01 27.34
C VAL A 236 1.47 3.44 28.60
N SER A 237 0.94 3.77 29.79
CA SER A 237 1.50 3.27 31.05
C SER A 237 1.46 1.75 31.17
N THR A 238 0.47 1.09 30.55
CA THR A 238 0.35 -0.37 30.58
C THR A 238 1.27 -1.05 29.57
N LEU A 239 1.48 -0.43 28.40
CA LEU A 239 2.49 -0.86 27.45
C LEU A 239 3.89 -0.74 28.06
N GLU A 240 4.20 0.36 28.74
CA GLU A 240 5.47 0.55 29.45
C GLU A 240 5.68 -0.51 30.55
N LYS A 241 4.64 -0.84 31.33
CA LYS A 241 4.69 -1.94 32.31
C LYS A 241 4.99 -3.30 31.67
N ASN A 242 4.59 -3.51 30.43
CA ASN A 242 4.89 -4.70 29.65
C ASN A 242 6.22 -4.61 28.88
N ASN A 243 7.08 -3.63 29.20
CA ASN A 243 8.35 -3.35 28.54
C ASN A 243 8.22 -2.95 27.06
N ILE A 244 7.06 -2.43 26.66
CA ILE A 244 6.83 -1.91 25.31
C ILE A 244 6.97 -0.38 25.36
N LYS A 245 8.01 0.15 24.72
CA LYS A 245 8.22 1.60 24.57
C LYS A 245 7.17 2.16 23.61
N ALA A 246 6.28 3.01 24.11
CA ALA A 246 5.22 3.61 23.32
C ALA A 246 4.98 5.06 23.76
N SER A 247 4.57 5.89 22.81
CA SER A 247 4.09 7.25 23.05
C SER A 247 2.85 7.50 22.20
N SER A 248 1.98 8.42 22.63
CA SER A 248 0.69 8.71 21.99
C SER A 248 0.81 9.26 20.57
N ASP A 249 1.94 9.89 20.24
CA ASP A 249 2.29 10.48 18.95
C ASP A 249 3.03 9.50 18.01
N MET A 250 3.31 8.28 18.47
CA MET A 250 3.93 7.26 17.63
C MET A 250 2.88 6.49 16.83
N THR A 251 3.24 6.14 15.59
CA THR A 251 2.45 5.17 14.83
C THR A 251 2.62 3.77 15.38
N MET A 252 1.62 2.89 15.22
CA MET A 252 1.74 1.48 15.61
C MET A 252 2.94 0.77 14.97
N LYS A 253 3.33 1.17 13.75
CA LYS A 253 4.53 0.67 13.07
C LYS A 253 5.82 1.11 13.75
N THR A 254 5.90 2.36 14.21
CA THR A 254 7.06 2.86 14.95
C THR A 254 7.18 2.14 16.30
N ILE A 255 6.08 2.03 17.04
CA ILE A 255 6.03 1.29 18.32
C ILE A 255 6.48 -0.16 18.11
N ALA A 256 5.96 -0.82 17.08
CA ALA A 256 6.33 -2.19 16.75
C ALA A 256 7.84 -2.32 16.43
N ALA A 257 8.37 -1.44 15.58
CA ALA A 257 9.77 -1.45 15.19
C ALA A 257 10.72 -1.23 16.38
N ASP A 258 10.42 -0.28 17.27
CA ASP A 258 11.24 0.05 18.44
C ASP A 258 11.28 -1.06 19.49
N ASN A 259 10.29 -1.97 19.45
CA ASN A 259 10.16 -3.09 20.38
C ASN A 259 10.43 -4.46 19.72
N GLY A 260 10.82 -4.50 18.44
CA GLY A 260 11.08 -5.75 17.72
C GLY A 260 9.84 -6.63 17.50
N MET A 261 8.66 -6.01 17.47
CA MET A 261 7.36 -6.66 17.34
C MET A 261 6.72 -6.33 15.98
N SER A 262 5.61 -6.98 15.64
CA SER A 262 4.74 -6.54 14.55
C SER A 262 3.65 -5.58 15.08
N PRO A 263 3.07 -4.70 14.24
CA PRO A 263 1.96 -3.84 14.65
C PRO A 263 0.77 -4.62 15.24
N HIS A 264 0.52 -5.84 14.76
CA HIS A 264 -0.51 -6.72 15.29
C HIS A 264 -0.21 -7.16 16.72
N ASP A 265 1.04 -7.52 17.02
CA ASP A 265 1.42 -7.92 18.38
C ASP A 265 1.27 -6.76 19.38
N VAL A 266 1.54 -5.52 18.95
CA VAL A 266 1.30 -4.32 19.78
C VAL A 266 -0.20 -4.15 20.02
N TYR A 267 -1.04 -4.34 19.01
CA TYR A 267 -2.50 -4.25 19.16
C TYR A 267 -3.04 -5.34 20.10
N ASP A 268 -2.54 -6.57 19.98
CA ASP A 268 -2.88 -7.65 20.90
C ASP A 268 -2.41 -7.37 22.33
N ALA A 269 -1.23 -6.76 22.52
CA ALA A 269 -0.76 -6.34 23.83
C ALA A 269 -1.69 -5.31 24.48
N ILE A 270 -2.21 -4.34 23.71
CA ILE A 270 -3.22 -3.38 24.20
C ILE A 270 -4.51 -4.12 24.56
N LYS A 271 -4.96 -5.06 23.72
CA LYS A 271 -6.18 -5.84 23.96
C LYS A 271 -6.10 -6.71 25.21
N VAL A 272 -4.95 -7.33 25.47
CA VAL A 272 -4.70 -8.10 26.70
C VAL A 272 -4.62 -7.18 27.91
N ALA A 273 -4.01 -6.01 27.76
CA ALA A 273 -3.84 -5.02 28.82
C ALA A 273 -5.15 -4.37 29.28
N MET A 274 -6.14 -4.24 28.40
CA MET A 274 -7.41 -3.55 28.65
C MET A 274 -8.58 -4.51 28.99
N ARG A 275 -8.30 -5.81 29.18
CA ARG A 275 -9.25 -6.79 29.73
C ARG A 275 -9.20 -6.81 31.26
#